data_AF-A0A368GLM1-F1
#
_entry.id   AF-A0A368GLM1-F1
#
_cell.length_a   1.000
_cell.length_b   1.000
_cell.length_c   1.000
_cell.angle_alpha   90.00
_cell.angle_beta   90.00
_cell.angle_gamma   90.00
#
_symmetry.space_group_name_H-M   'P 1'
#
loop_
_entity.id
_entity.type
_entity.pdbx_description
1 polymer ?
#
loop_
_entity_poly.entity_id
_entity_poly.type
_entity_poly.pdbx_seq_one_letter_code
_entity_poly.pdbx_strand_id
1 'polypeptide(L)'
;MVVVWIGESVPNCLLSSAHEGELIEYTATKNMPLISSYLKTSLPANNTMPVLVSSFSLHPQIVENRLTANVTAIENHFRQDFSDIGIISNTFLFLFGKMFAMTTSAMIKSITKEGVPLPVFDNITISGASEIRIFEKYIRLNADLEFR
;
A
#
# COMPACT_ATOMS: atom_id res chain seq x y z
N MET A 1 9.47 20.15 -22.51
CA MET A 1 10.01 19.70 -21.22
C MET A 1 9.33 20.46 -20.08
N VAL A 2 8.70 19.74 -19.16
CA VAL A 2 8.11 20.26 -17.92
C VAL A 2 8.79 19.58 -16.74
N VAL A 3 9.07 20.34 -15.69
CA VAL A 3 9.62 19.81 -14.45
C VAL A 3 8.59 19.98 -13.35
N VAL A 4 8.15 18.87 -12.76
CA VAL A 4 7.21 18.85 -11.65
C VAL A 4 7.95 18.39 -10.39
N TRP A 5 7.75 19.11 -9.29
CA TRP A 5 8.25 18.74 -7.98
C TRP A 5 7.07 18.32 -7.11
N ILE A 6 7.09 17.09 -6.62
CA ILE A 6 6.07 16.52 -5.76
C ILE A 6 6.70 16.33 -4.39
N GLY A 7 6.28 17.13 -3.41
CA GLY A 7 6.74 16.98 -2.02
C GLY A 7 6.12 15.76 -1.34
N GLU A 8 6.79 15.23 -0.32
CA GLU A 8 6.31 14.11 0.51
C GLU A 8 4.91 14.35 1.12
N SER A 9 4.52 15.61 1.28
CA SER A 9 3.19 15.99 1.77
C SER A 9 2.07 15.53 0.84
N VAL A 10 2.26 15.52 -0.48
CA VAL A 10 1.23 15.11 -1.45
C VAL A 10 0.84 13.62 -1.28
N PRO A 11 1.77 12.65 -1.38
CA PRO A 11 1.43 11.25 -1.15
C PRO A 11 0.99 10.98 0.29
N ASN A 12 1.54 11.67 1.29
CA ASN A 12 1.10 11.50 2.68
C ASN A 12 -0.35 11.97 2.88
N CYS A 13 -0.76 13.08 2.25
CA CYS A 13 -2.14 13.54 2.26
C CYS A 13 -3.08 12.56 1.55
N LEU A 14 -2.69 12.05 0.39
CA LEU A 14 -3.49 11.02 -0.32
C LEU A 14 -3.70 9.78 0.55
N LEU A 15 -2.65 9.34 1.26
CA LEU A 15 -2.75 8.19 2.15
C LEU A 15 -3.64 8.49 3.37
N SER A 16 -3.53 9.68 3.97
CA SER A 16 -4.40 10.12 5.06
C SER A 16 -5.86 10.17 4.63
N SER A 17 -6.16 10.77 3.48
CA SER A 17 -7.52 10.82 2.94
C SER A 17 -8.08 9.43 2.61
N ALA A 18 -7.25 8.52 2.09
CA ALA A 18 -7.67 7.15 1.84
C ALA A 18 -7.95 6.38 3.14
N HIS A 19 -7.18 6.64 4.20
CA HIS A 19 -7.41 6.06 5.51
C HIS A 19 -8.68 6.62 6.17
N GLU A 20 -8.85 7.95 6.19
CA GLU A 20 -10.03 8.64 6.73
C GLU A 20 -11.31 8.27 5.97
N GLY A 21 -11.20 8.03 4.67
CA GLY A 21 -12.31 7.55 3.83
C GLY A 21 -12.58 6.05 3.91
N GLU A 22 -11.93 5.32 4.83
CA GLU A 22 -12.05 3.86 5.02
C GLU A 22 -11.76 3.06 3.73
N LEU A 23 -11.01 3.64 2.78
CA LEU A 23 -10.67 2.98 1.51
C LEU A 23 -9.62 1.87 1.67
N ILE A 24 -9.00 1.79 2.84
CA ILE A 24 -7.98 0.80 3.20
C ILE A 24 -8.48 -0.04 4.38
N GLU A 25 -9.65 -0.67 4.21
CA GLU A 25 -10.21 -1.63 5.16
C GLU A 25 -10.23 -3.04 4.56
N TYR A 26 -9.79 -4.03 5.35
CA TYR A 26 -9.90 -5.44 4.99
C TYR A 26 -10.59 -6.21 6.11
N THR A 27 -11.80 -6.69 5.84
CA THR A 27 -12.56 -7.52 6.78
C THR A 27 -12.26 -9.00 6.58
N ALA A 28 -11.59 -9.60 7.56
CA ALA A 28 -11.38 -11.03 7.63
C ALA A 28 -12.58 -11.72 8.31
N THR A 29 -13.24 -12.67 7.62
CA THR A 29 -14.40 -13.39 8.18
C THR A 29 -14.13 -14.88 8.36
N LYS A 30 -14.89 -15.51 9.27
CA LYS A 30 -14.83 -16.97 9.53
C LYS A 30 -15.13 -17.86 8.31
N ASN A 31 -15.67 -17.29 7.24
CA ASN A 31 -16.02 -17.99 6.00
C ASN A 31 -14.83 -18.08 5.02
N MET A 32 -13.74 -17.37 5.29
CA MET A 32 -12.53 -17.43 4.46
C MET A 32 -11.78 -18.75 4.70
N PRO A 33 -11.61 -19.60 3.67
CA PRO A 33 -11.09 -20.96 3.86
C PRO A 33 -9.71 -21.01 4.49
N LEU A 34 -8.83 -20.05 4.19
CA LEU A 34 -7.46 -19.94 4.72
C LEU A 34 -7.39 -19.67 6.23
N ILE A 35 -8.39 -19.01 6.81
CA ILE A 35 -8.41 -18.56 8.23
C ILE A 35 -9.56 -19.12 9.05
N SER A 36 -10.49 -19.81 8.39
CA SER A 36 -11.71 -20.35 9.01
C SER A 36 -11.43 -21.29 10.18
N SER A 37 -10.30 -22.01 10.18
CA SER A 37 -9.88 -22.87 11.29
C SER A 37 -9.34 -22.10 12.49
N TYR A 38 -8.77 -20.90 12.26
CA TYR A 38 -8.15 -20.05 13.26
C TYR A 38 -9.08 -18.98 13.84
N LEU A 39 -10.15 -18.63 13.12
CA LEU A 39 -11.18 -17.66 13.55
C LEU A 39 -12.38 -18.31 14.25
N LYS A 40 -12.31 -19.58 14.62
CA LYS A 40 -13.36 -20.29 15.37
C LYS A 40 -13.00 -20.35 16.85
N THR A 41 -13.75 -19.61 17.66
CA THR A 41 -13.70 -19.70 19.12
C THR A 41 -15.02 -20.30 19.63
N SER A 42 -14.96 -21.08 20.71
CA SER A 42 -16.14 -21.62 21.39
C SER A 42 -16.84 -20.58 22.28
N LEU A 43 -16.23 -19.42 22.47
CA LEU A 43 -16.71 -18.29 23.28
C LEU A 43 -17.05 -17.09 22.39
N PRO A 44 -17.97 -16.20 22.80
CA PRO A 44 -18.20 -14.93 22.12
C PRO A 44 -16.88 -14.16 22.01
N ALA A 45 -16.60 -13.63 20.82
CA ALA A 45 -15.32 -13.02 20.49
C ALA A 45 -15.04 -11.83 21.42
N ASN A 46 -14.07 -11.98 22.33
CA ASN A 46 -13.48 -10.86 23.05
C ASN A 46 -12.44 -10.16 22.17
N ASN A 47 -12.21 -8.87 22.45
CA ASN A 47 -11.34 -8.04 21.63
C ASN A 47 -9.87 -8.45 21.81
N THR A 48 -9.19 -8.65 20.68
CA THR A 48 -7.75 -8.90 20.64
C THR A 48 -7.21 -8.09 19.49
N MET A 49 -6.22 -7.22 19.72
CA MET A 49 -5.68 -6.33 18.69
C MET A 49 -4.24 -6.73 18.35
N PRO A 50 -4.03 -7.57 17.32
CA PRO A 50 -2.72 -7.74 16.72
C PRO A 50 -2.36 -6.51 15.88
N VAL A 51 -1.12 -6.03 15.98
CA VAL A 51 -0.59 -4.93 15.17
C VAL A 51 0.42 -5.47 14.16
N LEU A 52 0.19 -5.13 12.89
CA LEU A 52 1.12 -5.38 11.80
C LEU A 52 1.72 -4.06 11.35
N VAL A 53 3.05 -3.97 11.39
CA VAL A 53 3.80 -2.88 10.77
C VAL A 53 4.44 -3.41 9.49
N SER A 54 3.95 -2.94 8.35
CA SER A 54 4.48 -3.31 7.03
C SER A 54 5.20 -2.12 6.41
N SER A 55 6.46 -2.33 6.02
CA SER A 55 7.28 -1.36 5.30
C SER A 55 7.43 -1.81 3.84
N PHE A 56 7.20 -0.90 2.90
CA PHE A 56 7.25 -1.19 1.47
C PHE A 56 8.23 -0.25 0.78
N SER A 57 9.12 -0.80 -0.04
CA SER A 57 10.00 -0.03 -0.92
C SER A 57 9.41 0.02 -2.32
N LEU A 58 9.15 1.23 -2.81
CA LEU A 58 8.52 1.48 -4.09
C LEU A 58 9.51 2.16 -5.05
N HIS A 59 9.53 1.70 -6.29
CA HIS A 59 10.26 2.32 -7.37
C HIS A 59 9.28 2.93 -8.39
N PRO A 60 9.16 4.26 -8.45
CA PRO A 60 8.15 4.94 -9.26
C PRO A 60 8.49 4.86 -10.75
N GLN A 61 7.46 4.82 -11.59
CA GLN A 61 7.53 4.72 -13.04
C GLN A 61 6.41 5.55 -13.69
N ILE A 62 6.59 5.90 -14.97
CA ILE A 62 5.57 6.60 -15.75
C ILE A 62 5.06 5.62 -16.80
N VAL A 63 3.77 5.34 -16.78
CA VAL A 63 3.11 4.47 -17.76
C VAL A 63 1.83 5.16 -18.20
N GLU A 64 1.67 5.44 -19.49
CA GLU A 64 0.45 6.00 -20.08
C GLU A 64 -0.07 7.26 -19.34
N ASN A 65 0.79 8.25 -19.13
CA ASN A 65 0.48 9.48 -18.38
C ASN A 65 0.09 9.26 -16.89
N ARG A 66 0.33 8.08 -16.33
CA ARG A 66 0.11 7.79 -14.91
C ARG A 66 1.45 7.59 -14.20
N LEU A 67 1.53 8.10 -12.98
CA LEU A 67 2.59 7.80 -12.03
C LEU A 67 2.26 6.47 -11.35
N THR A 68 2.94 5.41 -11.78
CA THR A 68 2.84 4.06 -11.21
C THR A 68 4.06 3.77 -10.34
N ALA A 69 4.06 2.63 -9.64
CA ALA A 69 5.25 2.17 -8.95
C ALA A 69 5.35 0.64 -8.93
N ASN A 70 6.59 0.16 -9.04
CA ASN A 70 6.93 -1.24 -8.81
C ASN A 70 7.34 -1.45 -7.36
N VAL A 71 6.81 -2.49 -6.73
CA VAL A 71 7.18 -2.88 -5.38
C VAL A 71 8.46 -3.72 -5.43
N THR A 72 9.56 -3.21 -4.88
CA THR A 72 10.88 -3.86 -4.93
C THR A 72 11.18 -4.68 -3.69
N ALA A 73 10.76 -4.20 -2.51
CA ALA A 73 10.93 -4.91 -1.24
C ALA A 73 9.73 -4.71 -0.33
N ILE A 74 9.46 -5.72 0.50
CA ILE A 74 8.38 -5.73 1.49
C ILE A 74 8.92 -6.34 2.78
N GLU A 75 8.88 -5.57 3.84
CA GLU A 75 9.26 -6.01 5.19
C GLU A 75 8.03 -5.96 6.08
N ASN A 76 7.78 -7.04 6.84
CA ASN A 76 6.61 -7.16 7.70
C ASN A 76 7.06 -7.51 9.11
N HIS A 77 6.69 -6.67 10.07
CA HIS A 77 6.93 -6.89 11.48
C HIS A 77 5.61 -7.06 12.22
N PHE A 78 5.48 -8.19 12.91
CA PHE A 78 4.29 -8.53 13.69
C PHE A 78 4.55 -8.34 15.16
N ARG A 79 3.66 -7.63 15.84
CA ARG A 79 3.69 -7.48 17.28
C ARG A 79 2.28 -7.53 17.86
N GLN A 80 2.15 -8.17 19.01
CA GLN A 80 0.94 -8.06 19.81
C GLN A 80 0.97 -6.72 20.57
N ASP A 81 -0.07 -5.92 20.44
CA ASP A 81 -0.20 -4.66 21.18
C ASP A 81 -0.94 -4.89 22.49
N PHE A 82 -2.19 -5.39 22.43
CA PHE A 82 -2.93 -5.84 23.62
C PHE A 82 -3.84 -7.05 23.34
N SER A 83 -4.20 -7.77 24.42
CA SER A 83 -5.08 -8.93 24.36
C SER A 83 -5.85 -9.08 25.67
N ASP A 84 -7.18 -9.09 25.57
CA ASP A 84 -8.07 -9.31 26.73
C ASP A 84 -8.17 -10.80 27.12
N ILE A 85 -7.55 -11.69 26.33
CA ILE A 85 -7.58 -13.15 26.52
C ILE A 85 -6.21 -13.73 26.93
N GLY A 86 -5.24 -12.86 27.23
CA GLY A 86 -3.89 -13.26 27.63
C GLY A 86 -2.92 -13.43 26.44
N ILE A 87 -1.84 -14.18 26.65
CA ILE A 87 -0.77 -14.33 25.67
C ILE A 87 -1.25 -15.20 24.51
N ILE A 88 -1.20 -14.64 23.29
CA ILE A 88 -1.56 -15.35 22.07
C ILE A 88 -0.39 -16.23 21.66
N SER A 89 -0.67 -17.41 21.10
CA SER A 89 0.41 -18.27 20.60
C SER A 89 1.18 -17.58 19.48
N ASN A 90 2.53 -17.63 19.56
CA ASN A 90 3.40 -17.12 18.51
C ASN A 90 3.13 -17.77 17.15
N THR A 91 2.69 -19.04 17.15
CA THR A 91 2.30 -19.77 15.92
C THR A 91 1.08 -19.14 15.25
N PHE A 92 0.05 -18.80 16.02
CA PHE A 92 -1.12 -18.09 15.49
C PHE A 92 -0.71 -16.71 14.96
N LEU A 93 0.05 -15.93 15.74
CA LEU A 93 0.51 -14.60 15.33
C LEU A 93 1.33 -14.65 14.04
N PHE A 94 2.20 -15.65 13.91
CA PHE A 94 3.00 -15.86 12.71
C PHE A 94 2.16 -16.20 11.48
N LEU A 95 1.18 -17.10 11.61
CA LEU A 95 0.30 -17.50 10.50
C LEU A 95 -0.66 -16.38 10.10
N PHE A 96 -1.32 -15.78 11.09
CA PHE A 96 -2.16 -14.60 10.91
C PHE A 96 -1.36 -13.50 10.20
N GLY A 97 -0.14 -13.29 10.67
CA GLY A 97 0.73 -12.29 10.09
C GLY A 97 1.12 -12.59 8.64
N LYS A 98 1.55 -13.81 8.34
CA LYS A 98 1.86 -14.20 6.96
C LYS A 98 0.69 -13.97 5.99
N MET A 99 -0.53 -14.21 6.42
CA MET A 99 -1.70 -13.98 5.57
C MET A 99 -1.97 -12.50 5.38
N PHE A 100 -1.94 -11.70 6.44
CA PHE A 100 -2.09 -10.25 6.32
C PHE A 100 -1.00 -9.65 5.44
N ALA A 101 0.27 -10.06 5.60
CA ALA A 101 1.38 -9.64 4.75
C ALA A 101 1.17 -9.98 3.27
N MET A 102 0.59 -11.16 2.97
CA MET A 102 0.27 -11.55 1.60
C MET A 102 -0.85 -10.68 1.02
N THR A 103 -1.91 -10.44 1.77
CA THR A 103 -3.04 -9.61 1.35
C THR A 103 -2.62 -8.15 1.17
N THR A 104 -1.90 -7.56 2.13
CA THR A 104 -1.40 -6.19 2.03
C THR A 104 -0.43 -6.04 0.87
N SER A 105 0.44 -7.02 0.63
CA SER A 105 1.31 -7.04 -0.55
C SER A 105 0.52 -7.01 -1.86
N ALA A 106 -0.51 -7.84 -1.99
CA ALA A 106 -1.34 -7.90 -3.18
C ALA A 106 -2.11 -6.58 -3.40
N MET A 107 -2.65 -6.00 -2.32
CA MET A 107 -3.35 -4.71 -2.35
C MET A 107 -2.41 -3.59 -2.79
N ILE A 108 -1.22 -3.46 -2.17
CA ILE A 108 -0.25 -2.43 -2.53
C ILE A 108 0.19 -2.58 -3.99
N LYS A 109 0.51 -3.80 -4.45
CA LYS A 109 0.84 -4.05 -5.85
C LYS A 109 -0.28 -3.65 -6.81
N SER A 110 -1.54 -3.87 -6.43
CA SER A 110 -2.69 -3.46 -7.25
C SER A 110 -2.81 -1.94 -7.33
N ILE A 111 -2.73 -1.25 -6.18
CA ILE A 111 -2.85 0.21 -6.11
C ILE A 111 -1.69 0.88 -6.86
N THR A 112 -0.45 0.39 -6.69
CA THR A 112 0.72 0.98 -7.34
C THR A 112 0.78 0.70 -8.83
N LYS A 113 0.20 -0.43 -9.29
CA LYS A 113 0.07 -0.76 -10.71
C LYS A 113 -0.97 0.11 -11.41
N GLU A 114 -2.10 0.37 -10.77
CA GLU A 114 -3.04 1.38 -11.25
C GLU A 114 -2.34 2.74 -11.29
N GLY A 115 -1.78 3.19 -10.17
CA GLY A 115 -1.07 4.46 -10.11
C GLY A 115 -2.00 5.68 -10.18
N VAL A 116 -1.40 6.86 -10.16
CA VAL A 116 -2.10 8.14 -10.07
C VAL A 116 -2.02 8.87 -11.41
N PRO A 117 -3.15 9.34 -11.98
CA PRO A 117 -3.10 10.11 -13.22
C PRO A 117 -2.32 11.40 -13.03
N LEU A 118 -1.38 11.69 -13.94
CA LEU A 118 -0.69 12.97 -13.97
C LEU A 118 -1.59 14.00 -14.67
N PRO A 119 -1.67 15.23 -14.17
CA PRO A 119 -2.48 16.28 -14.79
C PRO A 119 -1.84 16.71 -16.11
N VAL A 120 -2.30 16.12 -17.22
CA VAL A 120 -1.91 16.46 -18.59
C VAL A 120 -3.16 16.79 -19.41
N PHE A 121 -3.02 17.65 -20.42
CA PHE A 121 -4.11 17.97 -21.34
C PHE A 121 -4.37 16.80 -22.30
N ASP A 122 -5.61 16.67 -22.79
CA ASP A 122 -6.08 15.52 -23.58
C ASP A 122 -5.27 15.21 -24.86
N ASN A 123 -4.52 16.19 -25.38
CA ASN A 123 -3.70 16.05 -26.59
C ASN A 123 -2.19 15.95 -26.30
N ILE A 124 -1.81 15.72 -25.04
CA ILE A 124 -0.41 15.66 -24.61
C ILE A 124 -0.12 14.30 -24.00
N THR A 125 0.91 13.64 -24.51
CA THR A 125 1.47 12.41 -23.96
C THR A 125 2.85 12.66 -23.37
N ILE A 126 3.15 11.98 -22.27
CA ILE A 126 4.48 12.01 -21.66
C ILE A 126 5.36 11.02 -22.42
N SER A 127 6.47 11.53 -22.96
CA SER A 127 7.47 10.75 -23.68
C SER A 127 8.13 9.71 -22.79
N GLY A 128 8.52 8.58 -23.36
CA GLY A 128 9.32 7.55 -22.68
C GLY A 128 10.73 8.02 -22.27
N ALA A 129 11.20 9.16 -22.78
CA ALA A 129 12.45 9.80 -22.34
C ALA A 129 12.34 10.51 -20.98
N SER A 130 11.12 10.60 -20.42
CA SER A 130 10.86 11.24 -19.15
C SER A 130 11.52 10.52 -17.99
N GLU A 131 12.04 11.28 -17.02
CA GLU A 131 12.84 10.77 -15.91
C GLU A 131 12.17 11.11 -14.56
N ILE A 132 12.18 10.15 -13.64
CA ILE A 132 11.84 10.38 -12.24
C ILE A 132 13.12 10.34 -11.41
N ARG A 133 13.36 11.38 -10.61
CA ARG A 133 14.43 11.43 -9.62
C ARG A 133 13.85 11.56 -8.22
N ILE A 134 14.32 10.71 -7.32
CA ILE A 134 13.91 10.72 -5.91
C ILE A 134 14.96 11.51 -5.12
N PHE A 135 14.48 12.50 -4.38
CA PHE A 135 15.22 13.23 -3.36
C PHE A 135 14.60 12.92 -2.01
N GLU A 136 15.32 13.27 -0.94
CA GLU A 136 14.96 12.90 0.44
C GLU A 136 13.50 13.22 0.81
N LYS A 137 12.97 14.38 0.38
CA LYS A 137 11.59 14.82 0.65
C LYS A 137 10.76 15.13 -0.59
N TYR A 138 11.32 14.90 -1.78
CA TYR A 138 10.71 15.34 -3.03
C TYR A 138 10.93 14.33 -4.13
N ILE A 139 9.92 14.13 -4.96
CA ILE A 139 10.03 13.42 -6.22
C ILE A 139 10.05 14.48 -7.33
N ARG A 140 11.09 14.46 -8.15
CA ARG A 140 11.21 15.32 -9.33
C ARG A 140 10.85 14.50 -10.56
N LEU A 141 9.86 14.97 -11.29
CA LEU A 141 9.45 14.44 -12.58
C LEU A 141 9.94 15.39 -13.67
N ASN A 142 10.88 14.93 -14.50
CA ASN A 142 11.26 15.59 -15.74
C ASN A 142 10.44 14.96 -16.87
N ALA A 143 9.34 15.59 -17.23
CA ALA A 143 8.45 15.09 -18.28
C ALA A 143 8.74 15.79 -19.61
N ASP A 144 9.09 15.01 -20.62
CA ASP A 144 9.06 15.48 -22.00
C ASP A 144 7.67 15.25 -22.57
N LEU A 145 7.10 16.32 -23.12
CA LEU A 145 5.73 16.32 -23.60
C LEU A 145 5.74 16.18 -25.12
N GLU A 146 5.00 15.20 -25.60
CA GLU A 146 4.74 14.97 -27.02
C GLU A 146 3.30 15.33 -27.32
N PHE A 147 3.10 16.12 -28.37
CA PHE A 147 1.77 16.46 -28.85
C PHE A 147 1.30 15.38 -29.83
N ARG A 148 0.06 14.93 -29.68
CA ARG A 148 -0.57 13.97 -30.61
C ARG A 148 -1.28 14.66 -31.75
#